data_AF-A0A1H3PNX6-F1
#
_entry.id   AF-A0A1H3PNX6-F1
#
_cell.length_a   1.000
_cell.length_b   1.000
_cell.length_c   1.000
_cell.angle_alpha   90.00
_cell.angle_beta   90.00
_cell.angle_gamma   90.00
#
_symmetry.space_group_name_H-M   'P 1'
#
loop_
_entity.id
_entity.type
_entity.pdbx_description
1 polymer ?
#
loop_
_entity_poly.entity_id
_entity_poly.type
_entity_poly.pdbx_seq_one_letter_code
_entity_poly.pdbx_strand_id
1 'polypeptide(L)' 'MSNLRVLRIENVRFDYLQSFVEGIAVCCGADGKVDRRRLSIQADPYWCHETASSALRQVASNIFLTNRPR' A
#
# COMPACT_ATOMS: atom_id res chain seq x y z
N MET A 1 -7.80 2.87 18.47
CA MET A 1 -6.67 3.04 17.52
C MET A 1 -6.31 1.65 17.01
N SER A 2 -6.62 1.35 15.75
CA SER A 2 -6.40 0.01 15.21
C SER A 2 -5.02 -0.02 14.56
N ASN A 3 -4.08 -0.72 15.18
CA ASN A 3 -2.80 -1.04 14.56
C ASN A 3 -3.10 -2.00 13.38
N LEU A 4 -3.01 -1.50 12.14
CA LEU A 4 -3.40 -2.24 10.95
C LEU A 4 -2.18 -2.96 10.37
N ARG A 5 -2.24 -4.29 10.29
CA ARG A 5 -1.23 -5.11 9.65
C ARG A 5 -1.56 -5.29 8.16
N VAL A 6 -0.63 -4.92 7.29
CA VAL A 6 -0.78 -5.17 5.84
C VAL A 6 -0.64 -6.68 5.56
N LEU A 7 -1.69 -7.28 5.00
CA LEU A 7 -1.71 -8.68 4.63
C LEU A 7 -1.14 -8.87 3.21
N ARG A 8 -1.66 -8.11 2.24
CA ARG A 8 -1.27 -8.17 0.82
C ARG A 8 -1.60 -6.88 0.08
N ILE A 9 -1.01 -6.74 -1.10
CA ILE A 9 -1.35 -5.71 -2.09
C ILE A 9 -2.10 -6.39 -3.23
N GLU A 10 -3.23 -5.81 -3.64
CA GLU A 10 -4.06 -6.27 -4.75
C GLU A 10 -4.12 -5.20 -5.85
N ASN A 11 -4.54 -5.61 -7.05
CA ASN A 11 -4.84 -4.70 -8.16
C ASN A 11 -3.73 -3.69 -8.47
N VAL A 12 -2.47 -4.15 -8.49
CA VAL A 12 -1.32 -3.30 -8.84
C VAL A 12 -1.44 -2.87 -10.29
N ARG A 13 -1.45 -1.56 -10.52
CA ARG A 13 -1.59 -0.96 -11.86
C ARG A 13 -0.55 0.12 -12.06
N PHE A 14 0.14 0.06 -13.18
CA PHE A 14 1.13 1.06 -13.56
C PHE A 14 0.49 2.10 -14.46
N ASP A 15 0.72 3.37 -14.12
CA ASP A 15 0.54 4.50 -15.03
C ASP A 15 1.92 4.95 -15.50
N TYR A 16 2.33 4.45 -16.67
CA TYR A 16 3.62 4.77 -17.27
C TYR A 16 3.70 6.21 -17.79
N LEU A 17 2.55 6.83 -18.09
CA LEU A 17 2.51 8.20 -18.60
C LEU A 17 2.76 9.20 -17.47
N GLN A 18 2.21 8.91 -16.29
CA GLN A 18 2.36 9.75 -15.13
C GLN A 18 3.50 9.32 -14.20
N SER A 19 4.14 8.17 -14.47
CA SER A 19 5.16 7.56 -13.61
C SER A 19 4.63 7.29 -12.20
N PHE A 20 3.46 6.66 -12.11
CA PHE A 20 2.84 6.23 -10.86
C PHE A 20 2.54 4.74 -10.87
N VAL A 21 2.46 4.16 -9.69
CA VAL A 21 1.87 2.84 -9.49
C VAL A 21 0.81 2.91 -8.40
N GLU A 22 -0.33 2.30 -8.70
CA GLU A 22 -1.46 2.20 -7.81
C GLU A 22 -1.64 0.77 -7.30
N GLY A 23 -2.27 0.62 -6.15
CA GLY A 23 -2.70 -0.68 -5.65
C GLY A 23 -3.67 -0.56 -4.48
N ILE A 24 -4.20 -1.71 -4.05
CA ILE A 24 -5.10 -1.80 -2.90
C ILE A 24 -4.37 -2.55 -1.79
N ALA A 25 -4.08 -1.88 -0.68
CA ALA A 25 -3.59 -2.51 0.52
C ALA A 25 -4.75 -3.14 1.29
N VAL A 26 -4.70 -4.46 1.44
CA VAL A 26 -5.61 -5.22 2.31
C VAL A 26 -4.96 -5.35 3.67
N CYS A 27 -5.63 -4.80 4.68
CA CYS A 27 -5.09 -4.68 6.03
C CYS A 27 -6.01 -5.37 7.03
N CYS A 28 -5.46 -5.85 8.13
CA CYS A 28 -6.24 -6.43 9.22
C CYS A 28 -5.93 -5.69 10.53
N GLY A 29 -6.98 -5.29 11.23
CA GLY A 29 -6.88 -4.71 12.58
C GLY A 29 -6.76 -5.78 13.66
N ALA A 30 -6.37 -5.35 14.86
CA ALA A 30 -6.33 -6.23 16.04
C ALA A 30 -7.72 -6.79 16.41
N ASP A 31 -8.79 -6.12 15.99
CA ASP A 31 -10.18 -6.57 16.13
C ASP A 31 -10.60 -7.58 15.05
N GLY A 32 -9.67 -8.03 14.21
CA GLY A 32 -9.92 -8.99 13.13
C GLY A 32 -10.63 -8.41 11.91
N LYS A 33 -10.93 -7.11 11.92
CA LYS A 33 -11.59 -6.45 10.78
C LYS A 33 -10.60 -6.25 9.64
N VAL A 34 -11.07 -6.58 8.44
CA VAL A 34 -10.32 -6.35 7.20
C VAL A 34 -10.70 -4.99 6.63
N ASP A 35 -9.71 -4.17 6.36
CA ASP A 35 -9.85 -2.86 5.72
C ASP A 35 -9.12 -2.86 4.38
N ARG A 36 -9.65 -2.13 3.39
CA ARG A 36 -9.06 -2.03 2.05
C ARG A 36 -8.80 -0.56 1.73
N ARG A 37 -7.56 -0.22 1.42
CA ARG A 37 -7.18 1.17 1.11
C ARG A 37 -6.47 1.25 -0.21
N ARG A 38 -6.90 2.21 -1.04
CA ARG A 38 -6.18 2.55 -2.28
C ARG A 38 -4.92 3.32 -1.93
N LEU A 39 -3.84 2.98 -2.62
CA LEU A 39 -2.56 3.65 -2.54
C LEU A 39 -2.14 4.02 -3.96
N SER A 40 -1.50 5.16 -4.08
CA SER A 40 -0.82 5.60 -5.29
C SER A 40 0.51 6.21 -4.87
N ILE A 41 1.59 5.77 -5.50
CA ILE A 41 2.94 6.23 -5.21
C ILE A 41 3.65 6.51 -6.53
N GLN A 42 4.59 7.46 -6.50
CA GLN A 42 5.46 7.70 -7.63
C GLN A 42 6.29 6.43 -7.88
N ALA A 43 6.40 6.05 -9.16
CA ALA A 43 7.08 4.85 -9.60
C ALA A 43 8.05 5.19 -10.73
N ASP A 44 9.15 4.46 -10.78
CA ASP A 44 10.02 4.51 -11.94
C ASP A 44 9.38 3.70 -13.10
N PRO A 45 9.43 4.18 -14.35
CA PRO A 45 8.88 3.45 -15.51
C PRO A 45 9.43 2.03 -15.69
N TYR A 46 10.63 1.76 -15.17
CA TYR A 46 11.30 0.46 -15.25
C TYR A 46 11.00 -0.47 -14.07
N TRP A 47 10.14 -0.06 -13.13
CA TRP A 47 9.75 -0.95 -12.04
C TRP A 47 8.99 -2.16 -12.55
N CYS A 48 9.42 -3.33 -12.09
CA CYS A 48 8.66 -4.55 -12.26
C CYS A 48 7.54 -4.63 -11.20
N HIS A 49 6.60 -5.54 -11.43
CA HIS A 49 5.47 -5.76 -10.53
C HIS A 49 5.91 -6.04 -9.08
N GLU A 50 7.00 -6.78 -8.88
CA GLU A 50 7.51 -7.11 -7.56
C GLU A 50 8.04 -5.86 -6.83
N THR A 51 8.84 -5.04 -7.50
CA THR A 51 9.35 -3.78 -6.94
C THR A 51 8.22 -2.85 -6.54
N ALA A 52 7.24 -2.66 -7.43
CA ALA A 52 6.07 -1.83 -7.15
C ALA A 52 5.24 -2.38 -5.98
N SER A 53 4.99 -3.69 -5.95
CA SER A 53 4.23 -4.33 -4.87
C SER A 53 4.93 -4.18 -3.53
N SER A 54 6.27 -4.32 -3.50
CA SER A 54 7.08 -4.12 -2.31
C SER A 54 7.03 -2.67 -1.83
N ALA A 55 7.19 -1.71 -2.74
CA ALA A 55 7.11 -0.28 -2.44
C ALA A 55 5.72 0.12 -1.90
N LEU A 56 4.64 -0.33 -2.54
CA LEU A 56 3.27 -0.13 -2.05
C LEU A 56 3.07 -0.73 -0.65
N ARG A 57 3.61 -1.92 -0.39
CA ARG A 57 3.56 -2.57 0.94
C ARG A 57 4.31 -1.79 2.00
N GLN A 58 5.47 -1.23 1.66
CA GLN A 58 6.27 -0.41 2.58
C GLN A 58 5.53 0.88 2.94
N VAL A 59 4.98 1.58 1.94
CA VAL A 59 4.20 2.81 2.15
C VAL A 59 2.95 2.53 2.97
N ALA A 60 2.22 1.47 2.64
CA ALA A 60 1.07 1.00 3.43
C ALA A 60 1.46 0.82 4.90
N SER A 61 2.52 0.05 5.15
CA SER A 61 2.99 -0.25 6.51
C SER A 61 3.39 1.03 7.26
N ASN A 62 4.08 1.96 6.60
CA ASN A 62 4.45 3.24 7.20
C ASN A 62 3.22 4.07 7.60
N ILE A 63 2.24 4.24 6.70
CA ILE A 63 1.01 5.00 6.99
C ILE A 63 0.24 4.39 8.18
N PHE A 64 0.24 3.06 8.30
CA PHE A 64 -0.50 2.38 9.36
C PHE A 64 0.25 2.32 10.70
N LEU A 65 1.59 2.33 10.67
CA LEU A 65 2.42 2.45 11.87
C LEU A 65 2.50 3.90 12.40
N THR A 66 2.44 4.90 11.51
CA THR A 66 2.63 6.32 11.84
C THR A 66 1.35 7.07 12.23
N ASN A 67 0.17 6.44 12.12
CA ASN A 67 -1.08 6.96 12.70
C ASN A 67 -1.10 6.85 14.24
N ARG A 68 -0.03 7.31 14.93
CA ARG A 68 -0.11 7.81 16.30
C ARG A 68 -0.72 9.21 16.21
N PRO A 69 -1.94 9.46 16.71
CA PRO A 69 -2.42 10.83 16.80
C PRO A 69 -1.52 11.59 17.78
N ARG A 70 -1.13 12.80 17.39
CA ARG A 70 -0.64 13.83 18.31
C ARG A 70 -1.79 14.37 19.12
#